data_AF-A0A845XWQ0-F1
#
_entry.id   AF-A0A845XWQ0-F1
#
_cell.length_a   1.000
_cell.length_b   1.000
_cell.length_c   1.000
_cell.angle_alpha   90.00
_cell.angle_beta   90.00
_cell.angle_gamma   90.00
#
_symmetry.space_group_name_H-M   'P 1'
#
loop_
_entity.id
_entity.type
_entity.pdbx_description
1 polymer ?
#
loop_
_entity_poly.entity_id
_entity_poly.type
_entity_poly.pdbx_seq_one_letter_code
_entity_poly.pdbx_strand_id
1 'polypeptide(L)'
;MTDSQTGRMLLSHNFELSEDSFPELNREEFTQVFAEGLSNYPSLKCRKLDHPHWMVEILFPTQEFTAPKVGELCAQALVEKRISQKKGDFLPDILILGGLKKTPPLSNSPDTLQTGEWGVDVVETTSAEQFLTALGWEDKTAGKTIDNVFKIEKINNTSS
;
A
#
# COMPACT_ATOMS: atom_id res chain seq x y z
N MET A 1 30.48 -9.47 -7.70
CA MET A 1 29.50 -9.20 -6.63
C MET A 1 28.36 -8.47 -7.30
N THR A 2 27.23 -9.14 -7.52
CA THR A 2 26.02 -8.44 -7.95
C THR A 2 25.50 -7.75 -6.71
N ASP A 3 25.68 -6.43 -6.59
CA ASP A 3 24.97 -5.65 -5.58
C ASP A 3 23.48 -5.95 -5.76
N SER A 4 22.90 -6.71 -4.83
CA SER A 4 21.46 -6.94 -4.82
C SER A 4 20.82 -5.62 -4.45
N GLN A 5 20.35 -4.87 -5.44
CA GLN A 5 19.61 -3.65 -5.19
C GLN A 5 18.37 -4.01 -4.36
N THR A 6 18.21 -3.33 -3.23
CA THR A 6 17.07 -3.50 -2.32
C THR A 6 16.10 -2.37 -2.60
N GLY A 7 14.88 -2.72 -2.99
CA GLY A 7 13.77 -1.80 -3.10
C GLY A 7 13.16 -1.56 -1.72
N ARG A 8 12.65 -0.35 -1.51
CA ARG A 8 11.99 0.06 -0.27
C ARG A 8 10.68 0.78 -0.58
N MET A 9 9.66 0.40 0.18
CA MET A 9 8.31 0.94 0.10
C MET A 9 7.85 1.35 1.50
N LEU A 10 7.27 2.55 1.63
CA LEU A 10 6.62 3.01 2.85
C LEU A 10 5.12 3.12 2.62
N LEU A 11 4.33 2.44 3.44
CA LEU A 11 2.88 2.42 3.36
C LEU A 11 2.27 3.45 4.31
N SER A 12 1.29 4.19 3.83
CA SER A 12 0.32 4.93 4.64
C SER A 12 -1.04 4.20 4.57
N HIS A 13 -1.93 4.49 5.52
CA HIS A 13 -3.30 3.95 5.52
C HIS A 13 -4.29 5.10 5.37
N ASN A 14 -5.14 5.04 4.36
CA ASN A 14 -6.25 5.95 4.15
C ASN A 14 -7.57 5.17 4.27
N PHE A 15 -8.21 5.28 5.44
CA PHE A 15 -9.41 4.55 5.78
C PHE A 15 -10.64 5.45 5.62
N GLU A 16 -11.42 5.25 4.55
CA GLU A 16 -12.63 6.02 4.24
C GLU A 16 -13.91 5.19 4.40
N LEU A 17 -13.94 4.33 5.41
CA LEU A 17 -15.12 3.54 5.76
C LEU A 17 -15.69 3.99 7.11
N SER A 18 -16.97 3.73 7.34
CA SER A 18 -17.55 3.84 8.68
C SER A 18 -17.06 2.71 9.59
N GLU A 19 -16.83 3.01 10.88
CA GLU A 19 -16.46 2.02 11.90
C GLU A 19 -17.49 0.88 12.04
N ASP A 20 -18.76 1.17 11.74
CA ASP A 20 -19.85 0.19 11.75
C ASP A 20 -19.68 -0.89 10.66
N SER A 21 -19.00 -0.56 9.56
CA SER A 21 -18.74 -1.50 8.46
C SER A 21 -17.49 -2.33 8.71
N PHE A 22 -16.38 -1.66 9.02
CA PHE A 22 -15.11 -2.29 9.38
C PHE A 22 -14.40 -1.46 10.44
N PRO A 23 -13.69 -2.08 11.38
CA PRO A 23 -12.81 -1.34 12.27
C PRO A 23 -11.61 -0.78 11.49
N GLU A 24 -11.27 0.49 11.72
CA GLU A 24 -9.98 1.03 11.30
C GLU A 24 -8.86 0.24 11.97
N LEU A 25 -7.80 -0.07 11.22
CA LEU A 25 -6.65 -0.80 11.76
C LEU A 25 -5.70 0.21 12.40
N ASN A 26 -5.35 0.01 13.67
CA ASN A 26 -4.27 0.79 14.24
C ASN A 26 -2.92 0.42 13.59
N ARG A 27 -1.85 1.17 13.89
CA ARG A 27 -0.53 0.97 13.26
C ARG A 27 0.01 -0.45 13.45
N GLU A 28 -0.16 -1.03 14.63
CA GLU A 28 0.27 -2.39 14.94
C GLU A 28 -0.51 -3.41 14.12
N GLU A 29 -1.84 -3.29 14.09
CA GLU A 29 -2.72 -4.19 13.32
C GLU A 29 -2.47 -4.07 11.83
N PHE A 30 -2.33 -2.85 11.31
CA PHE A 30 -2.03 -2.57 9.91
C PHE A 30 -0.67 -3.16 9.51
N THR A 31 0.35 -3.02 10.36
CA THR A 31 1.65 -3.69 10.12
C THR A 31 1.51 -5.20 10.10
N GLN A 32 0.74 -5.76 11.05
CA GLN A 32 0.56 -7.20 11.19
C GLN A 32 -0.08 -7.82 9.95
N VAL A 33 -1.04 -7.14 9.31
CA VAL A 33 -1.65 -7.60 8.05
C VAL A 33 -0.60 -7.94 7.00
N PHE A 34 0.37 -7.05 6.78
CA PHE A 34 1.40 -7.27 5.77
C PHE A 34 2.48 -8.24 6.24
N ALA A 35 2.86 -8.21 7.52
CA ALA A 35 3.82 -9.16 8.07
C ALA A 35 3.32 -10.62 7.94
N GLU A 36 2.03 -10.87 8.19
CA GLU A 36 1.41 -12.18 8.04
C GLU A 36 1.15 -12.52 6.57
N GLY A 37 0.52 -11.62 5.82
CA GLY A 37 0.15 -11.87 4.41
C GLY A 37 1.35 -12.05 3.47
N LEU A 38 2.51 -11.50 3.83
CA LEU A 38 3.74 -11.64 3.06
C LEU A 38 4.69 -12.71 3.61
N SER A 39 4.29 -13.44 4.67
CA SER A 39 5.15 -14.42 5.36
C SER A 39 5.63 -15.58 4.47
N ASN A 40 4.88 -15.92 3.41
CA ASN A 40 5.26 -16.91 2.41
C ASN A 40 6.41 -16.46 1.49
N TYR A 41 6.81 -15.19 1.56
CA TYR A 41 7.88 -14.60 0.78
C TYR A 41 9.03 -14.19 1.73
N PRO A 42 9.95 -15.10 2.06
CA PRO A 42 10.97 -14.85 3.09
C PRO A 42 11.96 -13.73 2.72
N SER A 43 12.05 -13.37 1.44
CA SER A 43 12.86 -12.24 0.95
C SER A 43 12.17 -10.88 1.13
N LEU A 44 10.86 -10.84 1.41
CA LEU A 44 10.16 -9.61 1.80
C LEU A 44 10.30 -9.40 3.31
N LYS A 45 10.67 -8.19 3.72
CA LYS A 45 10.78 -7.82 5.14
C LYS A 45 9.82 -6.68 5.44
N CYS A 46 8.98 -6.87 6.45
CA CYS A 46 8.04 -5.86 6.91
C CYS A 46 8.42 -5.40 8.32
N ARG A 47 8.34 -4.09 8.58
CA ARG A 47 8.43 -3.55 9.94
C ARG A 47 7.50 -2.35 10.12
N LYS A 48 7.11 -2.10 11.36
CA LYS A 48 6.44 -0.86 11.76
C LYS A 48 7.45 0.30 11.73
N LEU A 49 6.98 1.48 11.34
CA LEU A 49 7.74 2.73 11.37
C LEU A 49 7.29 3.61 12.54
N ASP A 50 8.22 4.43 13.04
CA ASP A 50 7.91 5.53 13.96
C ASP A 50 7.90 6.85 13.17
N HIS A 51 6.82 7.09 12.45
CA HIS A 51 6.66 8.25 11.58
C HIS A 51 5.21 8.76 11.63
N PRO A 52 4.96 10.09 11.52
CA PRO A 52 3.61 10.64 11.61
C PRO A 52 2.68 10.14 10.50
N HIS A 53 3.18 10.01 9.27
CA HIS A 53 2.41 9.59 8.09
C HIS A 53 2.64 8.11 7.72
N TRP A 54 3.87 7.72 7.40
CA TRP A 54 4.23 6.33 7.10
C TRP A 54 4.09 5.41 8.30
N MET A 55 3.49 4.23 8.08
CA MET A 55 3.20 3.26 9.13
C MET A 55 4.02 1.97 8.98
N VAL A 56 4.23 1.51 7.75
CA VAL A 56 4.88 0.23 7.46
C VAL A 56 6.01 0.44 6.45
N GLU A 57 7.14 -0.20 6.69
CA GLU A 57 8.21 -0.37 5.71
C GLU A 57 8.19 -1.79 5.16
N ILE A 58 8.33 -1.89 3.84
CA ILE A 58 8.56 -3.15 3.14
C ILE A 58 9.87 -3.04 2.36
N LEU A 59 10.79 -3.96 2.64
CA LEU A 59 12.02 -4.16 1.86
C LEU A 59 11.87 -5.38 0.97
N PHE A 60 12.37 -5.29 -0.26
CA PHE A 60 12.28 -6.35 -1.24
C PHE A 60 13.49 -6.38 -2.20
N PRO A 61 13.96 -7.55 -2.63
CA PRO A 61 15.02 -7.63 -3.65
C PRO A 61 14.46 -7.25 -5.03
N THR A 62 15.04 -6.23 -5.67
CA THR A 62 14.52 -5.72 -6.97
C THR A 62 14.73 -6.68 -8.14
N GLN A 63 15.56 -7.72 -7.95
CA GLN A 63 15.76 -8.79 -8.93
C GLN A 63 14.61 -9.82 -8.93
N GLU A 64 13.87 -9.93 -7.82
CA GLU A 64 12.75 -10.88 -7.70
C GLU A 64 11.40 -10.15 -7.77
N PHE A 65 11.32 -8.93 -7.21
CA PHE A 65 10.08 -8.18 -7.10
C PHE A 65 10.20 -6.76 -7.65
N THR A 66 9.17 -6.36 -8.39
CA THR A 66 8.91 -4.95 -8.70
C THR A 66 8.01 -4.34 -7.62
N ALA A 67 8.07 -3.03 -7.43
CA ALA A 67 7.19 -2.35 -6.47
C ALA A 67 5.69 -2.59 -6.75
N PRO A 68 5.19 -2.56 -8.01
CA PRO A 68 3.81 -2.94 -8.30
C PRO A 68 3.49 -4.38 -7.89
N LYS A 69 4.43 -5.32 -8.06
CA LYS A 69 4.20 -6.72 -7.64
C LYS A 69 4.10 -6.84 -6.11
N VAL A 70 4.91 -6.11 -5.36
CA VAL A 70 4.79 -6.05 -3.88
C VAL A 70 3.47 -5.41 -3.48
N GLY A 71 3.06 -4.33 -4.15
CA GLY A 71 1.76 -3.68 -3.94
C GLY A 71 0.59 -4.65 -4.16
N GLU A 72 0.65 -5.49 -5.20
CA GLU A 72 -0.38 -6.49 -5.49
C GLU A 72 -0.52 -7.51 -4.34
N LEU A 73 0.61 -7.94 -3.78
CA LEU A 73 0.62 -8.84 -2.61
C LEU A 73 0.06 -8.15 -1.36
N CYS A 74 0.33 -6.85 -1.18
CA CYS A 74 -0.24 -6.05 -0.09
C CYS A 74 -1.76 -5.93 -0.24
N ALA A 75 -2.26 -5.66 -1.45
CA ALA A 75 -3.70 -5.63 -1.73
C ALA A 75 -4.35 -6.97 -1.36
N GLN A 76 -3.75 -8.08 -1.80
CA GLN A 76 -4.25 -9.43 -1.50
C GLN A 76 -4.28 -9.71 0.00
N ALA A 77 -3.21 -9.38 0.74
CA ALA A 77 -3.15 -9.55 2.19
C ALA A 77 -4.25 -8.78 2.92
N LEU A 78 -4.52 -7.53 2.49
CA LEU A 78 -5.58 -6.72 3.10
C LEU A 78 -6.97 -7.23 2.74
N VAL A 79 -7.20 -7.68 1.51
CA VAL A 79 -8.46 -8.35 1.11
C VAL A 79 -8.71 -9.57 2.00
N GLU A 80 -7.72 -10.43 2.20
CA GLU A 80 -7.84 -11.62 3.06
C GLU A 80 -8.14 -11.24 4.51
N LYS A 81 -7.47 -10.21 5.05
CA LYS A 81 -7.79 -9.66 6.37
C LYS A 81 -9.25 -9.22 6.44
N ARG A 82 -9.76 -8.45 5.47
CA ARG A 82 -11.14 -7.96 5.50
C ARG A 82 -12.17 -9.06 5.28
N ILE A 83 -11.87 -10.08 4.46
CA ILE A 83 -12.68 -11.30 4.38
C ILE A 83 -12.81 -11.98 5.74
N SER A 84 -11.75 -12.02 6.54
CA SER A 84 -11.80 -12.63 7.89
C SER A 84 -12.61 -11.80 8.90
N GLN A 85 -12.80 -10.50 8.65
CA GLN A 85 -13.50 -9.57 9.55
C GLN A 85 -14.94 -9.24 9.10
N LYS A 86 -15.29 -9.51 7.85
CA LYS A 86 -16.57 -9.08 7.28
C LYS A 86 -17.75 -9.68 8.04
N LYS A 87 -18.79 -8.86 8.21
CA LYS A 87 -20.10 -9.30 8.72
C LYS A 87 -21.10 -9.12 7.59
N GLY A 88 -21.41 -10.20 6.88
CA GLY A 88 -22.24 -10.19 5.68
C GLY A 88 -21.44 -10.17 4.38
N ASP A 89 -22.04 -9.60 3.34
CA ASP A 89 -21.51 -9.71 1.97
C ASP A 89 -20.72 -8.49 1.51
N PHE A 90 -20.75 -7.39 2.27
CA PHE A 90 -19.99 -6.19 1.95
C PHE A 90 -18.48 -6.39 2.18
N LEU A 91 -17.69 -5.95 1.20
CA LEU A 91 -16.23 -5.81 1.27
C LEU A 91 -15.86 -4.45 0.67
N PRO A 92 -14.88 -3.74 1.23
CA PRO A 92 -14.48 -2.45 0.71
C PRO A 92 -13.70 -2.62 -0.60
N ASP A 93 -13.76 -1.60 -1.43
CA ASP A 93 -12.79 -1.45 -2.50
C ASP A 93 -11.44 -1.09 -1.87
N ILE A 94 -10.39 -1.77 -2.33
CA ILE A 94 -9.02 -1.53 -1.87
C ILE A 94 -8.18 -0.97 -3.02
N LEU A 95 -7.48 0.14 -2.77
CA LEU A 95 -6.53 0.71 -3.70
C LEU A 95 -5.12 0.71 -3.12
N ILE A 96 -4.14 0.36 -3.93
CA ILE A 96 -2.72 0.56 -3.61
C ILE A 96 -2.15 1.54 -4.62
N LEU A 97 -1.88 2.77 -4.14
CA LEU A 97 -1.48 3.90 -4.98
C LEU A 97 -0.02 4.24 -4.69
N GLY A 98 0.87 3.84 -5.60
CA GLY A 98 2.30 4.04 -5.43
C GLY A 98 2.85 5.20 -6.24
N GLY A 99 3.78 5.95 -5.65
CA GLY A 99 4.56 6.99 -6.31
C GLY A 99 6.04 6.90 -5.94
N LEU A 100 6.91 6.88 -6.96
CA LEU A 100 8.36 6.92 -6.77
C LEU A 100 8.77 8.33 -6.32
N LYS A 101 9.47 8.40 -5.18
CA LYS A 101 10.01 9.65 -4.66
C LYS A 101 11.19 10.10 -5.52
N LYS A 102 11.02 11.22 -6.22
CA LYS A 102 12.07 11.83 -7.07
C LYS A 102 12.71 13.08 -6.46
N THR A 103 12.06 13.65 -5.44
CA THR A 103 12.54 14.85 -4.75
C THR A 103 13.32 14.46 -3.50
N PRO A 104 14.23 15.33 -3.00
CA PRO A 104 14.93 15.08 -1.75
C PRO A 104 13.99 14.75 -0.58
N PRO A 105 14.47 13.96 0.41
CA PRO A 105 13.70 13.65 1.61
C PRO A 105 13.41 14.92 2.42
N LEU A 106 12.30 14.92 3.16
CA LEU A 106 11.91 16.05 4.00
C LEU A 106 12.72 16.14 5.31
N SER A 107 13.40 15.05 5.67
CA SER A 107 14.26 14.97 6.85
C SER A 107 15.31 13.87 6.68
N ASN A 108 16.32 13.87 7.55
CA ASN A 108 17.36 12.82 7.60
C ASN A 108 16.95 11.61 8.46
N SER A 109 15.69 11.54 8.92
CA SER A 109 15.22 10.36 9.68
C SER A 109 15.26 9.11 8.80
N PRO A 110 15.71 7.96 9.33
CA PRO A 110 15.69 6.70 8.58
C PRO A 110 14.27 6.29 8.18
N ASP A 111 13.24 6.71 8.93
CA ASP A 111 11.83 6.38 8.68
C ASP A 111 11.15 7.39 7.74
N THR A 112 11.91 8.33 7.17
CA THR A 112 11.45 9.20 6.08
C THR A 112 11.64 8.53 4.73
N LEU A 113 10.68 8.75 3.83
CA LEU A 113 10.76 8.33 2.43
C LEU A 113 11.90 9.05 1.69
N GLN A 114 12.84 8.27 1.17
CA GLN A 114 14.03 8.76 0.47
C GLN A 114 13.85 8.78 -1.05
N THR A 115 14.70 9.55 -1.74
CA THR A 115 14.75 9.55 -3.21
C THR A 115 15.02 8.14 -3.74
N GLY A 116 14.25 7.69 -4.73
CA GLY A 116 14.33 6.35 -5.31
C GLY A 116 13.47 5.30 -4.59
N GLU A 117 12.82 5.65 -3.48
CA GLU A 117 11.91 4.77 -2.74
C GLU A 117 10.44 5.04 -3.12
N TRP A 118 9.55 4.11 -2.77
CA TRP A 118 8.13 4.19 -3.07
C TRP A 118 7.32 4.64 -1.86
N GLY A 119 6.63 5.78 -1.98
CA GLY A 119 5.54 6.13 -1.07
C GLY A 119 4.25 5.52 -1.60
N VAL A 120 3.52 4.81 -0.75
CA VAL A 120 2.33 4.08 -1.17
C VAL A 120 1.18 4.34 -0.23
N ASP A 121 0.08 4.84 -0.79
CA ASP A 121 -1.17 5.01 -0.06
C ASP A 121 -2.01 3.74 -0.22
N VAL A 122 -2.29 3.08 0.90
CA VAL A 122 -3.22 1.96 0.97
C VAL A 122 -4.58 2.50 1.36
N VAL A 123 -5.53 2.44 0.44
CA VAL A 123 -6.86 3.05 0.60
C VAL A 123 -7.89 1.94 0.77
N GLU A 124 -8.79 2.13 1.73
CA GLU A 124 -10.01 1.34 1.88
C GLU A 124 -11.21 2.27 1.77
N THR A 125 -12.08 2.03 0.80
CA THR A 125 -13.19 2.94 0.49
C THR A 125 -14.42 2.16 0.01
N THR A 126 -15.59 2.80 0.06
CA THR A 126 -16.82 2.23 -0.50
C THR A 126 -16.86 2.32 -2.02
N SER A 127 -16.07 3.22 -2.63
CA SER A 127 -16.00 3.38 -4.09
C SER A 127 -14.62 3.87 -4.51
N ALA A 128 -13.85 2.97 -5.15
CA ALA A 128 -12.55 3.32 -5.72
C ALA A 128 -12.65 4.45 -6.76
N GLU A 129 -13.68 4.42 -7.61
CA GLU A 129 -13.91 5.42 -8.65
C GLU A 129 -14.08 6.83 -8.05
N GLN A 130 -14.95 6.97 -7.04
CA GLN A 130 -15.19 8.26 -6.39
C GLN A 130 -13.94 8.78 -5.69
N PHE A 131 -13.22 7.89 -4.99
CA PHE A 131 -11.96 8.23 -4.34
C PHE A 131 -10.92 8.75 -5.35
N LEU A 132 -10.67 7.99 -6.43
CA LEU A 132 -9.70 8.35 -7.46
C LEU A 132 -10.06 9.66 -8.17
N THR A 133 -11.36 9.89 -8.41
CA THR A 133 -11.89 11.12 -8.99
C THR A 133 -11.64 12.31 -8.06
N ALA A 134 -12.00 12.18 -6.77
CA ALA A 134 -11.78 13.23 -5.77
C ALA A 134 -10.28 13.53 -5.56
N LEU A 135 -9.43 12.51 -5.63
CA LEU A 135 -7.98 12.66 -5.57
C LEU A 135 -7.40 13.36 -6.81
N GLY A 136 -8.11 13.34 -7.94
CA GLY A 136 -7.57 13.78 -9.24
C GLY A 136 -6.44 12.87 -9.73
N TRP A 137 -6.59 11.56 -9.54
CA TRP A 137 -5.51 10.59 -9.81
C TRP A 137 -5.03 10.62 -11.26
N GLU A 138 -5.95 10.65 -12.22
CA GLU A 138 -5.61 10.66 -13.66
C GLU A 138 -4.76 11.88 -14.02
N ASP A 139 -5.17 13.08 -13.61
CA ASP A 139 -4.40 14.31 -13.85
C ASP A 139 -3.02 14.27 -13.17
N LYS A 140 -2.95 13.76 -11.93
CA LYS A 140 -1.69 13.64 -11.17
C LYS A 140 -0.72 12.62 -11.76
N THR A 141 -1.21 11.67 -12.55
CA THR A 141 -0.42 10.60 -13.14
C THR A 141 -0.25 10.70 -14.65
N ALA A 142 -0.87 11.70 -15.28
CA ALA A 142 -0.74 11.98 -16.70
C ALA A 142 0.74 12.03 -17.14
N GLY A 143 1.08 11.23 -18.15
CA GLY A 143 2.44 11.14 -18.69
C GLY A 143 3.46 10.38 -17.83
N LYS A 144 3.05 9.79 -16.69
CA LYS A 144 3.91 8.93 -15.87
C LYS A 144 3.79 7.47 -16.31
N THR A 145 4.90 6.74 -16.27
CA THR A 145 4.93 5.29 -16.54
C THR A 145 4.84 4.48 -15.25
N ILE A 146 4.68 3.16 -15.38
CA ILE A 146 4.68 2.21 -14.25
C ILE A 146 5.95 2.29 -13.39
N ASP A 147 7.06 2.75 -13.96
CA ASP A 147 8.33 2.95 -13.24
C ASP A 147 8.30 4.17 -12.30
N ASN A 148 7.26 4.99 -12.39
CA ASN A 148 7.12 6.24 -11.64
C ASN A 148 5.92 6.24 -10.71
N VAL A 149 4.83 5.59 -11.13
CA VAL A 149 3.58 5.46 -10.38
C VAL A 149 2.94 4.12 -10.69
N PHE A 150 2.21 3.55 -9.74
CA PHE A 150 1.38 2.39 -10.00
C PHE A 150 0.06 2.48 -9.24
N LYS A 151 -0.94 1.78 -9.77
CA LYS A 151 -2.26 1.65 -9.19
C LYS A 151 -2.68 0.19 -9.25
N ILE A 152 -3.14 -0.34 -8.13
CA ILE A 152 -3.79 -1.65 -8.03
C ILE A 152 -5.17 -1.43 -7.44
N GLU A 153 -6.18 -2.07 -8.03
CA GLU A 153 -7.56 -1.97 -7.60
C GLU A 153 -8.09 -3.37 -7.29
N LYS A 154 -8.66 -3.55 -6.11
CA LYS A 154 -9.46 -4.72 -5.74
C LYS A 154 -10.89 -4.24 -5.52
N ILE A 155 -11.67 -4.29 -6.58
CA ILE A 155 -13.08 -3.91 -6.57
C ILE A 155 -13.87 -5.07 -6.00
N ASN A 156 -14.46 -4.90 -4.83
CA ASN A 156 -15.11 -5.97 -4.09
C ASN A 156 -16.62 -5.76 -3.94
N ASN A 157 -17.14 -4.66 -4.47
CA ASN A 157 -18.58 -4.44 -4.61
C ASN A 157 -19.14 -5.40 -5.67
N THR A 158 -19.87 -6.42 -5.21
CA THR A 158 -20.71 -7.24 -6.09
C THR A 158 -21.77 -6.34 -6.73
N SER A 159 -21.66 -6.11 -8.03
CA SER A 159 -22.83 -5.79 -8.86
C SER A 159 -23.88 -6.86 -8.57
N SER A 160 -24.97 -6.44 -7.93
CA SER A 160 -26.19 -7.25 -7.83
C SER A 160 -26.78 -7.49 -9.21
#